data_AF-A0A0D7E114-F1
#
_entry.id   AF-A0A0D7E114-F1
#
_cell.length_a   1.000
_cell.length_b   1.000
_cell.length_c   1.000
_cell.angle_alpha   90.00
_cell.angle_beta   90.00
_cell.angle_gamma   90.00
#
_symmetry.space_group_name_H-M   'P 1'
#
loop_
_entity.id
_entity.type
_entity.pdbx_description
1 polymer ?
#
loop_
_entity_poly.entity_id
_entity_poly.type
_entity_poly.pdbx_seq_one_letter_code
_entity_poly.pdbx_strand_id
1 'polypeptide(L)'
;MLSLYHAPDLETLGELATRLLAQPLADPFAPALVVVPSQGMGRWLTLELARKQGIAMQLEIQLPAKFVWDLSRTVLGSLPEQSAFSPTTLTWRLYGWLCEPTNLELAPRLAQYLDGGDERRRLSLAAKIADVFDQYLLYRDDWLAAWERGETFDLGPDEAWQALLWRELTKDGHPHRARLLDDLLQRLYSDEPLPGLPERLLVFGISSLPPHHLRVLDGLARHIDVVVCALNPSREAWGEIRDIRELARQPESGADDWYLDVGHPLLASLGKQGRDFFDSLFSLTASEGSQEFGLYSEDEDLRDDSLLHALQNDILRLRTRQPDERITLAENDRSLEVHIAHSPLREVEILHDQLLARFAANPALTPDQVVVLTPDIERYAPFIEAVFAPREGSPRIPYSLADRSLRAEMPLIEAFLELLMLAQSRFTAEEVLAWLEQPAVARRAGIESEDLPLLRDWLREAGVRWGRDGSQRARLGLPDESAFTWRQGLDRLLLGFAAPPQLAGDRAPLLGEHWPLDALEGARGQLLGRLVDFVERLGSLADQLARPRPLAEWADDLQVLIDTLFDEREAGETLLLLSQACAALRDQAQAADL
;
A
#
# COMPACT_ATOMS: atom_id res chain seq x y z
N MET A 1 -28.67 -18.06 9.27
CA MET A 1 -29.25 -17.02 10.14
C MET A 1 -28.29 -15.85 10.21
N LEU A 2 -28.76 -14.60 10.25
CA LEU A 2 -27.91 -13.40 10.42
C LEU A 2 -27.99 -12.90 11.87
N SER A 3 -26.85 -12.77 12.55
CA SER A 3 -26.78 -12.21 13.91
C SER A 3 -25.84 -11.00 13.94
N LEU A 4 -26.37 -9.84 14.32
CA LEU A 4 -25.61 -8.61 14.50
C LEU A 4 -25.33 -8.39 15.99
N TYR A 5 -24.07 -8.26 16.33
CA TYR A 5 -23.58 -7.83 17.64
C TYR A 5 -22.87 -6.50 17.50
N HIS A 6 -23.20 -5.55 18.36
CA HIS A 6 -22.56 -4.24 18.35
C HIS A 6 -22.23 -3.75 19.75
N ALA A 7 -21.05 -3.14 19.89
CA ALA A 7 -20.50 -2.67 21.16
C ALA A 7 -19.63 -1.41 20.93
N PRO A 8 -19.36 -0.59 21.97
CA PRO A 8 -18.59 0.63 21.83
C PRO A 8 -17.07 0.39 21.74
N ASP A 9 -16.61 -0.79 22.15
CA ASP A 9 -15.20 -1.16 22.22
C ASP A 9 -14.92 -2.53 21.57
N LEU A 10 -13.67 -2.71 21.17
CA LEU A 10 -13.23 -3.91 20.44
C LEU A 10 -13.03 -5.09 21.39
N GLU A 11 -12.68 -4.82 22.64
CA GLU A 11 -12.44 -5.80 23.68
C GLU A 11 -13.69 -6.64 23.93
N THR A 12 -14.84 -5.99 24.12
CA THR A 12 -16.15 -6.65 24.32
C THR A 12 -16.51 -7.53 23.12
N LEU A 13 -16.34 -7.02 21.89
CA LEU A 13 -16.57 -7.81 20.68
C LEU A 13 -15.57 -8.95 20.56
N GLY A 14 -14.31 -8.74 20.95
CA GLY A 14 -13.25 -9.75 20.94
C GLY A 14 -13.54 -10.88 21.91
N GLU A 15 -14.06 -10.59 23.10
CA GLU A 15 -14.50 -11.63 24.04
C GLU A 15 -15.65 -12.47 23.47
N LEU A 16 -16.61 -11.85 22.78
CA LEU A 16 -17.66 -12.57 22.08
C LEU A 16 -17.08 -13.42 20.95
N ALA A 17 -16.25 -12.83 20.08
CA ALA A 17 -15.65 -13.49 18.93
C ALA A 17 -14.82 -14.70 19.36
N THR A 18 -14.01 -14.58 20.40
CA THR A 18 -13.20 -15.70 20.92
C THR A 18 -14.05 -16.82 21.51
N ARG A 19 -15.18 -16.50 22.17
CA ARG A 19 -16.15 -17.52 22.62
C ARG A 19 -16.83 -18.22 21.46
N LEU A 20 -17.19 -17.48 20.40
CA LEU A 20 -17.81 -18.05 19.20
C LEU A 20 -16.84 -18.95 18.43
N LEU A 21 -15.58 -18.53 18.29
CA LEU A 21 -14.52 -19.31 17.63
C LEU A 21 -14.08 -20.54 18.44
N ALA A 22 -14.30 -20.54 19.75
CA ALA A 22 -14.02 -21.70 20.59
C ALA A 22 -15.10 -22.80 20.51
N GLN A 23 -16.25 -22.50 19.91
CA GLN A 23 -17.26 -23.52 19.65
C GLN A 23 -16.79 -24.42 18.50
N PRO A 24 -16.77 -25.75 18.69
CA PRO A 24 -16.32 -26.66 17.65
C PRO A 24 -17.26 -26.63 16.44
N LEU A 25 -16.68 -26.63 15.24
CA LEU A 25 -17.40 -26.87 13.99
C LEU A 25 -17.72 -28.36 13.85
N ALA A 26 -18.66 -28.69 12.97
CA ALA A 26 -19.05 -30.06 12.65
C ALA A 26 -17.89 -30.87 12.05
N ASP A 27 -17.06 -30.25 11.20
CA ASP A 27 -15.81 -30.82 10.70
C ASP A 27 -14.62 -30.30 11.54
N PRO A 28 -13.90 -31.17 12.26
CA PRO A 28 -12.76 -30.76 13.10
C PRO A 28 -11.55 -30.23 12.31
N PHE A 29 -11.50 -30.41 10.99
CA PHE A 29 -10.43 -29.89 10.13
C PHE A 29 -10.86 -28.66 9.30
N ALA A 30 -12.13 -28.27 9.34
CA ALA A 30 -12.59 -27.07 8.64
C ALA A 30 -12.01 -25.82 9.32
N PRO A 31 -11.47 -24.86 8.54
CA PRO A 31 -11.00 -23.61 9.10
C PRO A 31 -12.20 -22.74 9.53
N ALA A 32 -12.03 -22.01 10.64
CA ALA A 32 -12.98 -20.97 11.01
C ALA A 32 -12.75 -19.73 10.15
N LEU A 33 -13.74 -19.39 9.32
CA LEU A 33 -13.66 -18.27 8.39
C LEU A 33 -14.01 -16.95 9.09
N VAL A 34 -13.07 -16.00 9.04
CA VAL A 34 -13.23 -14.66 9.63
C VAL A 34 -12.92 -13.58 8.61
N VAL A 35 -13.84 -12.64 8.43
CA VAL A 35 -13.68 -11.46 7.59
C VAL A 35 -13.39 -10.23 8.46
N VAL A 36 -12.29 -9.55 8.19
CA VAL A 36 -11.79 -8.40 8.97
C VAL A 36 -11.52 -7.20 8.06
N PRO A 37 -11.56 -5.94 8.56
CA PRO A 37 -11.31 -4.77 7.72
C PRO A 37 -9.84 -4.61 7.34
N SER A 38 -8.92 -5.20 8.09
CA SER A 38 -7.48 -5.09 7.87
C SER A 38 -6.73 -6.31 8.40
N GLN A 39 -5.53 -6.54 7.87
CA GLN A 39 -4.64 -7.59 8.35
C GLN A 39 -4.24 -7.39 9.83
N GLY A 40 -4.11 -6.13 10.26
CA GLY A 40 -3.84 -5.78 11.65
C GLY A 40 -4.95 -6.27 12.60
N MET A 41 -6.22 -6.08 12.21
CA MET A 41 -7.36 -6.57 12.97
C MET A 41 -7.40 -8.11 13.03
N GLY A 42 -7.08 -8.77 11.92
CA GLY A 42 -6.96 -10.23 11.87
C GLY A 42 -5.87 -10.76 12.81
N ARG A 43 -4.70 -10.11 12.82
CA ARG A 43 -3.60 -10.43 13.73
C ARG A 43 -3.99 -10.19 15.19
N TRP A 44 -4.67 -9.08 15.49
CA TRP A 44 -5.16 -8.78 16.83
C TRP A 44 -6.09 -9.88 17.34
N LEU A 45 -7.10 -10.27 16.54
CA LEU A 45 -8.06 -11.30 16.92
C LEU A 45 -7.39 -12.67 17.10
N THR A 46 -6.43 -13.01 16.24
CA THR A 46 -5.64 -14.26 16.35
C THR A 46 -4.87 -14.31 17.67
N LEU A 47 -4.24 -13.19 18.05
CA LEU A 47 -3.49 -13.09 19.31
C LEU A 47 -4.43 -13.10 20.51
N GLU A 48 -5.59 -12.45 20.44
CA GLU A 48 -6.60 -12.49 21.50
C GLU A 48 -7.10 -13.92 21.73
N LEU A 49 -7.47 -14.62 20.65
CA LEU A 49 -7.87 -16.03 20.72
C LEU A 49 -6.77 -16.90 21.35
N ALA A 50 -5.51 -16.73 20.92
CA ALA A 50 -4.39 -17.47 21.47
C ALA A 50 -4.17 -17.17 22.96
N ARG A 51 -4.36 -15.93 23.41
CA ARG A 51 -4.25 -15.56 24.84
C ARG A 51 -5.35 -16.20 25.67
N LYS A 52 -6.60 -16.22 25.18
CA LYS A 52 -7.75 -16.76 25.93
C LYS A 52 -7.81 -18.29 25.90
N GLN A 53 -7.49 -18.92 24.77
CA GLN A 53 -7.60 -20.37 24.56
C GLN A 53 -6.26 -21.12 24.67
N GLY A 54 -5.15 -20.40 24.81
CA GLY A 54 -3.79 -20.95 24.82
C GLY A 54 -3.20 -21.21 23.42
N ILE A 55 -4.04 -21.32 22.39
CA ILE A 55 -3.62 -21.53 21.00
C ILE A 55 -4.66 -20.97 20.02
N ALA A 56 -4.20 -20.47 18.87
CA ALA A 56 -5.03 -20.13 17.72
C ALA A 56 -4.49 -20.87 16.49
N MET A 57 -5.29 -21.76 15.91
CA MET A 57 -4.97 -22.52 14.70
C MET A 57 -6.22 -22.68 13.84
N GLN A 58 -6.04 -23.03 12.56
CA GLN A 58 -7.16 -23.24 11.61
C GLN A 58 -8.08 -22.01 11.51
N LEU A 59 -7.52 -20.80 11.55
CA LEU A 59 -8.24 -19.57 11.26
C LEU A 59 -7.96 -19.15 9.82
N GLU A 60 -9.00 -18.96 9.03
CA GLU A 60 -8.89 -18.37 7.71
C GLU A 60 -9.34 -16.91 7.78
N ILE A 61 -8.38 -15.99 7.75
CA ILE A 61 -8.63 -14.56 7.86
C ILE A 61 -8.60 -13.92 6.48
N GLN A 62 -9.70 -13.28 6.10
CA GLN A 62 -9.86 -12.67 4.78
C GLN A 62 -10.30 -11.21 4.88
N LEU A 63 -9.97 -10.42 3.86
CA LEU A 63 -10.53 -9.09 3.65
C LEU A 63 -11.87 -9.19 2.89
N PRO A 64 -12.80 -8.23 3.02
CA PRO A 64 -14.14 -8.33 2.43
C PRO A 64 -14.12 -8.56 0.91
N ALA A 65 -13.20 -7.92 0.20
CA ALA A 65 -13.08 -8.05 -1.25
C ALA A 65 -12.67 -9.47 -1.68
N LYS A 66 -11.65 -10.03 -1.01
CA LYS A 66 -11.17 -11.39 -1.25
C LYS A 66 -12.24 -12.42 -0.89
N PHE A 67 -12.92 -12.21 0.24
CA PHE A 67 -14.01 -13.09 0.67
C PHE A 67 -15.13 -13.20 -0.37
N VAL A 68 -15.62 -12.07 -0.88
CA VAL A 68 -16.66 -12.10 -1.91
C VAL A 68 -16.16 -12.79 -3.19
N TRP A 69 -14.90 -12.56 -3.58
CA TRP A 69 -14.32 -13.22 -4.74
C TRP A 69 -14.24 -14.75 -4.58
N ASP A 70 -13.70 -15.23 -3.44
CA ASP A 70 -13.59 -16.67 -3.17
C ASP A 70 -14.97 -17.33 -3.02
N LEU A 71 -15.95 -16.61 -2.46
CA LEU A 71 -17.35 -17.04 -2.42
C LEU A 71 -17.94 -17.14 -3.83
N SER A 72 -17.72 -16.14 -4.70
CA SER A 72 -18.14 -16.19 -6.10
C SER A 72 -17.55 -17.41 -6.82
N ARG A 73 -16.28 -17.75 -6.60
CA ARG A 73 -15.64 -18.95 -7.16
C ARG A 73 -16.29 -20.24 -6.68
N THR A 74 -16.64 -20.28 -5.39
CA THR A 74 -17.28 -21.46 -4.78
C THR A 74 -18.70 -21.67 -5.32
N VAL A 75 -19.48 -20.60 -5.47
CA VAL A 75 -20.89 -20.65 -5.85
C VAL A 75 -21.09 -20.71 -7.37
N LEU A 76 -20.35 -19.91 -8.14
CA LEU A 76 -20.49 -19.79 -9.59
C LEU A 76 -19.55 -20.74 -10.37
N GLY A 77 -18.52 -21.29 -9.71
CA GLY A 77 -17.58 -22.21 -10.32
C GLY A 77 -16.40 -21.54 -11.01
N SER A 78 -16.06 -21.99 -12.22
CA SER A 78 -14.80 -21.71 -12.93
C SER A 78 -14.65 -20.25 -13.37
N LEU A 79 -14.35 -19.37 -12.42
CA LEU A 79 -13.86 -18.02 -12.67
C LEU A 79 -12.34 -18.05 -12.94
N PRO A 80 -11.82 -17.16 -13.79
CA PRO A 80 -10.38 -17.03 -13.99
C PRO A 80 -9.68 -16.67 -12.68
N GLU A 81 -8.42 -17.09 -12.51
CA GLU A 81 -7.64 -16.77 -11.31
C GLU A 81 -7.42 -15.27 -11.14
N GLN A 82 -7.31 -14.54 -12.25
CA GLN A 82 -7.17 -13.08 -12.29
C GLN A 82 -8.33 -12.45 -13.06
N SER A 83 -8.88 -11.35 -12.52
CA SER A 83 -9.91 -10.58 -13.20
C SER A 83 -9.29 -9.64 -14.22
N ALA A 84 -9.80 -9.65 -15.45
CA ALA A 84 -9.48 -8.67 -16.50
C ALA A 84 -9.91 -7.23 -16.10
N PHE A 85 -10.67 -7.09 -15.02
CA PHE A 85 -11.13 -5.84 -14.43
C PHE A 85 -10.41 -5.48 -13.12
N SER A 86 -9.30 -6.15 -12.79
CA SER A 86 -8.44 -5.68 -11.70
C SER A 86 -7.88 -4.29 -12.03
N PRO A 87 -7.69 -3.38 -11.05
CA PRO A 87 -7.19 -2.02 -11.32
C PRO A 87 -5.88 -2.01 -12.12
N THR A 88 -4.98 -2.94 -11.82
CA THR A 88 -3.68 -3.05 -12.48
C THR A 88 -3.82 -3.52 -13.93
N THR A 89 -4.64 -4.56 -14.19
CA THR A 89 -4.90 -5.03 -15.57
C THR A 89 -5.65 -3.98 -16.39
N LEU A 90 -6.65 -3.30 -15.79
CA LEU A 90 -7.39 -2.22 -16.44
C LEU A 90 -6.49 -1.06 -16.82
N THR A 91 -5.51 -0.72 -15.98
CA THR A 91 -4.53 0.33 -16.29
C THR A 91 -3.82 0.04 -17.61
N TRP A 92 -3.38 -1.20 -17.82
CA TRP A 92 -2.69 -1.59 -19.06
C TRP A 92 -3.64 -1.65 -20.26
N ARG A 93 -4.84 -2.23 -20.13
CA ARG A 93 -5.85 -2.24 -21.20
C ARG A 93 -6.24 -0.81 -21.62
N LEU A 94 -6.45 0.07 -20.66
CA LEU A 94 -6.73 1.50 -20.89
C LEU A 94 -5.53 2.21 -21.52
N TYR A 95 -4.30 1.93 -21.07
CA TYR A 95 -3.10 2.49 -21.67
C TYR A 95 -2.98 2.08 -23.15
N GLY A 96 -3.17 0.80 -23.46
CA GLY A 96 -3.20 0.30 -24.83
C GLY A 96 -4.28 0.99 -25.67
N TRP A 97 -5.49 1.14 -25.13
CA TRP A 97 -6.58 1.86 -25.79
C TRP A 97 -6.23 3.33 -26.07
N LEU A 98 -5.58 4.02 -25.13
CA LEU A 98 -5.16 5.42 -25.25
C LEU A 98 -3.97 5.63 -26.19
N CYS A 99 -3.20 4.59 -26.51
CA CYS A 99 -2.10 4.64 -27.46
C CYS A 99 -2.60 4.68 -28.91
N GLU A 100 -3.79 4.15 -29.19
CA GLU A 100 -4.36 4.08 -30.54
C GLU A 100 -4.96 5.43 -30.98
N PRO A 101 -4.44 6.07 -32.05
CA PRO A 101 -4.93 7.39 -32.47
C PRO A 101 -6.42 7.41 -32.85
N THR A 102 -6.90 6.34 -33.48
CA THR A 102 -8.31 6.17 -33.87
C THR A 102 -9.25 6.13 -32.67
N ASN A 103 -8.78 5.66 -31.52
CA ASN A 103 -9.55 5.63 -30.28
C ASN A 103 -9.67 7.04 -29.69
N LEU A 104 -8.58 7.81 -29.71
CA LEU A 104 -8.57 9.19 -29.22
C LEU A 104 -9.47 10.13 -30.05
N GLU A 105 -9.68 9.84 -31.34
CA GLU A 105 -10.67 10.56 -32.18
C GLU A 105 -12.11 10.45 -31.63
N LEU A 106 -12.43 9.35 -30.96
CA LEU A 106 -13.75 9.12 -30.34
C LEU A 106 -13.89 9.82 -28.97
N ALA A 107 -12.78 10.28 -28.38
CA ALA A 107 -12.74 10.88 -27.04
C ALA A 107 -11.93 12.20 -27.03
N PRO A 108 -12.45 13.30 -27.63
CA PRO A 108 -11.70 14.53 -27.85
C PRO A 108 -11.20 15.22 -26.56
N ARG A 109 -11.91 15.08 -25.43
CA ARG A 109 -11.44 15.60 -24.13
C ARG A 109 -10.17 14.88 -23.66
N LEU A 110 -10.09 13.56 -23.84
CA LEU A 110 -8.91 12.77 -23.50
C LEU A 110 -7.75 13.10 -24.45
N ALA A 111 -8.04 13.21 -25.75
CA ALA A 111 -7.06 13.64 -26.74
C ALA A 111 -6.45 15.01 -26.40
N GLN A 112 -7.29 16.00 -26.05
CA GLN A 112 -6.84 17.32 -25.63
C GLN A 112 -5.99 17.27 -24.35
N TYR A 113 -6.36 16.42 -23.39
CA TYR A 113 -5.54 16.24 -22.20
C TYR A 113 -4.19 15.59 -22.54
N LEU A 114 -4.14 14.64 -23.47
CA LEU A 114 -2.90 13.95 -23.81
C LEU A 114 -2.00 14.76 -24.77
N ASP A 115 -2.53 15.83 -25.38
CA ASP A 115 -1.76 16.68 -26.29
C ASP A 115 -0.52 17.28 -25.62
N GLY A 116 0.62 17.18 -26.32
CA GLY A 116 1.94 17.57 -25.82
C GLY A 116 2.44 16.80 -24.59
N GLY A 117 1.74 15.76 -24.13
CA GLY A 117 2.12 14.91 -23.01
C GLY A 117 3.09 13.78 -23.39
N ASP A 118 3.81 13.25 -22.41
CA ASP A 118 4.66 12.07 -22.54
C ASP A 118 3.91 10.78 -22.15
N GLU A 119 4.57 9.62 -22.31
CA GLU A 119 4.02 8.32 -21.94
C GLU A 119 3.64 8.22 -20.45
N ARG A 120 4.36 8.94 -19.58
CA ARG A 120 4.06 8.99 -18.14
C ARG A 120 2.70 9.62 -17.88
N ARG A 121 2.38 10.70 -18.60
CA ARG A 121 1.05 11.33 -18.52
C ARG A 121 -0.06 10.39 -18.97
N ARG A 122 0.16 9.63 -20.05
CA ARG A 122 -0.80 8.64 -20.56
C ARG A 122 -1.03 7.50 -19.56
N LEU A 123 0.05 6.90 -19.05
CA LEU A 123 -0.04 5.84 -18.04
C LEU A 123 -0.69 6.31 -16.75
N SER A 124 -0.36 7.53 -16.29
CA SER A 124 -0.97 8.11 -15.09
C SER A 124 -2.47 8.35 -15.26
N LEU A 125 -2.90 8.77 -16.46
CA LEU A 125 -4.33 8.91 -16.78
C LEU A 125 -5.03 7.55 -16.80
N ALA A 126 -4.42 6.55 -17.43
CA ALA A 126 -4.96 5.19 -17.48
C ALA A 126 -5.17 4.62 -16.08
N ALA A 127 -4.19 4.78 -15.18
CA ALA A 127 -4.28 4.36 -13.79
C ALA A 127 -5.44 5.06 -13.05
N LYS A 128 -5.57 6.38 -13.20
CA LYS A 128 -6.66 7.14 -12.58
C LYS A 128 -8.05 6.73 -13.09
N ILE A 129 -8.17 6.43 -14.38
CA ILE A 129 -9.42 5.93 -14.96
C ILE A 129 -9.72 4.51 -14.42
N ALA A 130 -8.71 3.64 -14.33
CA ALA A 130 -8.86 2.30 -13.75
C ALA A 130 -9.32 2.37 -12.29
N ASP A 131 -8.74 3.25 -11.47
CA ASP A 131 -9.13 3.45 -10.07
C ASP A 131 -10.58 3.93 -9.95
N VAL A 132 -11.02 4.84 -10.85
CA VAL A 132 -12.40 5.32 -10.88
C VAL A 132 -13.37 4.20 -11.30
N PHE A 133 -13.00 3.38 -12.28
CA PHE A 133 -13.82 2.24 -12.70
C PHE A 133 -13.88 1.15 -11.63
N ASP A 134 -12.82 0.90 -10.87
CA ASP A 134 -12.85 0.00 -9.72
C ASP A 134 -13.82 0.50 -8.64
N GLN A 135 -13.85 1.82 -8.39
CA GLN A 135 -14.85 2.42 -7.49
C GLN A 135 -16.27 2.26 -8.03
N TYR A 136 -16.49 2.49 -9.33
CA TYR A 136 -17.81 2.27 -9.93
C TYR A 136 -18.26 0.81 -9.83
N LEU A 137 -17.34 -0.14 -10.03
CA LEU A 137 -17.62 -1.57 -9.86
C LEU A 137 -18.07 -1.94 -8.45
N LEU A 138 -17.76 -1.11 -7.44
CA LEU A 138 -18.13 -1.35 -6.06
C LEU A 138 -19.37 -0.56 -5.61
N TYR A 139 -19.55 0.66 -6.13
CA TYR A 139 -20.54 1.61 -5.61
C TYR A 139 -21.61 2.04 -6.63
N ARG A 140 -21.41 1.83 -7.94
CA ARG A 140 -22.26 2.32 -9.04
C ARG A 140 -22.38 1.30 -10.18
N ASP A 141 -22.72 0.07 -9.82
CA ASP A 141 -23.03 -1.00 -10.78
C ASP A 141 -24.18 -0.63 -11.72
N ASP A 142 -25.14 0.16 -11.24
CA ASP A 142 -26.25 0.72 -12.02
C ASP A 142 -25.77 1.56 -13.21
N TRP A 143 -24.73 2.39 -13.02
CA TRP A 143 -24.11 3.18 -14.08
C TRP A 143 -23.47 2.29 -15.14
N LEU A 144 -22.68 1.32 -14.70
CA LEU A 144 -21.96 0.41 -15.59
C LEU A 144 -22.93 -0.43 -16.44
N ALA A 145 -23.98 -0.97 -15.82
CA ALA A 145 -25.00 -1.74 -16.52
C ALA A 145 -25.77 -0.90 -17.56
N ALA A 146 -26.08 0.37 -17.25
CA ALA A 146 -26.71 1.28 -18.20
C ALA A 146 -25.78 1.60 -19.37
N TRP A 147 -24.50 1.89 -19.10
CA TRP A 147 -23.51 2.18 -20.13
C TRP A 147 -23.28 1.00 -21.07
N GLU A 148 -23.31 -0.24 -20.58
CA GLU A 148 -23.27 -1.46 -21.39
C GLU A 148 -24.46 -1.58 -22.36
N ARG A 149 -25.65 -1.11 -21.96
CA ARG A 149 -26.83 -1.03 -22.84
C ARG A 149 -26.82 0.19 -23.77
N GLY A 150 -25.84 1.08 -23.63
CA GLY A 150 -25.76 2.33 -24.39
C GLY A 150 -26.66 3.45 -23.83
N GLU A 151 -27.15 3.31 -22.61
CA GLU A 151 -27.93 4.32 -21.88
C GLU A 151 -26.98 5.27 -21.10
N THR A 152 -27.43 6.48 -20.78
CA THR A 152 -26.67 7.49 -20.01
C THR A 152 -27.58 8.18 -18.98
N PHE A 153 -27.00 8.68 -17.89
CA PHE A 153 -27.68 9.32 -16.76
C PHE A 153 -27.54 10.85 -16.73
N ASP A 154 -26.88 11.46 -17.71
CA ASP A 154 -26.56 12.91 -17.74
C ASP A 154 -25.74 13.36 -16.52
N LEU A 155 -24.69 12.59 -16.21
CA LEU A 155 -23.82 12.79 -15.03
C LEU A 155 -22.79 13.93 -15.24
N GLY A 156 -22.86 14.60 -16.39
CA GLY A 156 -21.98 15.70 -16.75
C GLY A 156 -21.12 15.40 -17.98
N PRO A 157 -20.16 16.29 -18.29
CA PRO A 157 -19.46 16.30 -19.56
C PRO A 157 -18.48 15.14 -19.78
N ASP A 158 -18.18 14.39 -18.71
CA ASP A 158 -17.23 13.29 -18.73
C ASP A 158 -17.90 11.90 -18.85
N GLU A 159 -19.23 11.83 -18.70
CA GLU A 159 -19.97 10.56 -18.81
C GLU A 159 -19.81 9.93 -20.21
N ALA A 160 -19.88 10.74 -21.26
CA ALA A 160 -19.87 10.23 -22.64
C ALA A 160 -18.61 9.42 -22.97
N TRP A 161 -17.43 9.89 -22.55
CA TRP A 161 -16.18 9.16 -22.79
C TRP A 161 -15.98 8.01 -21.80
N GLN A 162 -16.44 8.15 -20.54
CA GLN A 162 -16.39 7.06 -19.57
C GLN A 162 -17.25 5.87 -20.01
N ALA A 163 -18.49 6.13 -20.45
CA ALA A 163 -19.39 5.13 -20.98
C ALA A 163 -18.84 4.48 -22.26
N LEU A 164 -18.18 5.25 -23.13
CA LEU A 164 -17.48 4.71 -24.30
C LEU A 164 -16.39 3.73 -23.87
N LEU A 165 -15.46 4.15 -23.02
CA LEU A 165 -14.37 3.30 -22.53
C LEU A 165 -14.89 2.03 -21.86
N TRP A 166 -15.93 2.16 -21.03
CA TRP A 166 -16.55 1.00 -20.36
C TRP A 166 -17.09 -0.02 -21.36
N ARG A 167 -17.80 0.44 -22.41
CA ARG A 167 -18.25 -0.43 -23.49
C ARG A 167 -17.10 -1.09 -24.23
N GLU A 168 -16.04 -0.34 -24.55
CA GLU A 168 -14.85 -0.90 -25.20
C GLU A 168 -14.21 -2.01 -24.36
N LEU A 169 -14.05 -1.78 -23.05
CA LEU A 169 -13.45 -2.75 -22.12
C LEU A 169 -14.28 -4.03 -21.92
N THR A 170 -15.60 -3.97 -22.13
CA THR A 170 -16.53 -5.08 -21.92
C THR A 170 -16.89 -5.85 -23.19
N LYS A 171 -16.47 -5.38 -24.38
CA LYS A 171 -16.74 -6.04 -25.67
C LYS A 171 -16.27 -7.49 -25.73
N ASP A 172 -15.15 -7.78 -25.08
CA ASP A 172 -14.51 -9.10 -25.12
C ASP A 172 -15.25 -10.14 -24.25
N GLY A 173 -16.29 -9.72 -23.52
CA GLY A 173 -17.16 -10.60 -22.74
C GLY A 173 -16.56 -11.09 -21.42
N HIS A 174 -15.38 -10.60 -21.03
CA HIS A 174 -14.79 -10.91 -19.73
C HIS A 174 -15.75 -10.55 -18.58
N PRO A 175 -15.92 -11.43 -17.58
CA PRO A 175 -16.76 -11.12 -16.43
C PRO A 175 -16.10 -10.03 -15.57
N HIS A 176 -16.85 -8.97 -15.31
CA HIS A 176 -16.48 -7.94 -14.33
C HIS A 176 -17.21 -8.18 -13.01
N ARG A 177 -16.68 -7.57 -11.94
CA ARG A 177 -17.13 -7.78 -10.56
C ARG A 177 -18.63 -7.56 -10.36
N ALA A 178 -19.20 -6.49 -10.93
CA ALA A 178 -20.62 -6.19 -10.78
C ALA A 178 -21.51 -7.30 -11.33
N ARG A 179 -21.23 -7.83 -12.54
CA ARG A 179 -22.02 -8.93 -13.12
C ARG A 179 -21.88 -10.23 -12.31
N LEU A 180 -20.66 -10.55 -11.89
CA LEU A 180 -20.41 -11.72 -11.03
C LEU A 180 -21.13 -11.62 -9.69
N LEU A 181 -21.22 -10.42 -9.15
CA LEU A 181 -21.94 -10.17 -7.91
C LEU A 181 -23.44 -10.34 -8.10
N ASP A 182 -24.02 -9.82 -9.18
CA ASP A 182 -25.43 -10.03 -9.49
C ASP A 182 -25.77 -11.52 -9.63
N ASP A 183 -24.96 -12.27 -10.37
CA ASP A 183 -25.10 -13.73 -10.53
C ASP A 183 -24.98 -14.44 -9.18
N LEU A 184 -24.01 -14.03 -8.34
CA LEU A 184 -23.83 -14.57 -6.99
C LEU A 184 -25.06 -14.29 -6.13
N LEU A 185 -25.56 -13.06 -6.09
CA LEU A 185 -26.72 -12.67 -5.31
C LEU A 185 -27.96 -13.44 -5.75
N GLN A 186 -28.20 -13.56 -7.06
CA GLN A 186 -29.30 -14.38 -7.58
C GLN A 186 -29.22 -15.82 -7.07
N ARG A 187 -28.02 -16.38 -6.96
CA ARG A 187 -27.84 -17.74 -6.46
C ARG A 187 -27.99 -17.85 -4.95
N LEU A 188 -27.44 -16.91 -4.18
CA LEU A 188 -27.59 -16.86 -2.72
C LEU A 188 -29.06 -16.67 -2.31
N TYR A 189 -29.82 -15.89 -3.07
CA TYR A 189 -31.24 -15.66 -2.82
C TYR A 189 -32.16 -16.77 -3.36
N SER A 190 -31.61 -17.77 -4.07
CA SER A 190 -32.35 -18.95 -4.51
C SER A 190 -32.43 -20.01 -3.40
N ASP A 191 -33.49 -20.83 -3.42
CA ASP A 191 -33.70 -21.92 -2.45
C ASP A 191 -32.86 -23.18 -2.75
N GLU A 192 -31.96 -23.11 -3.74
CA GLU A 192 -31.13 -24.25 -4.11
C GLU A 192 -29.95 -24.41 -3.17
N PRO A 193 -29.62 -25.65 -2.75
CA PRO A 193 -28.51 -25.90 -1.85
C PRO A 193 -27.18 -25.55 -2.51
N LEU A 194 -26.35 -24.81 -1.78
CA LEU A 194 -25.02 -24.39 -2.22
C LEU A 194 -23.94 -25.24 -1.55
N PRO A 195 -23.34 -26.22 -2.25
CA PRO A 195 -22.28 -27.05 -1.69
C PRO A 195 -20.99 -26.26 -1.51
N GLY A 196 -20.20 -26.62 -0.49
CA GLY A 196 -18.86 -26.04 -0.26
C GLY A 196 -18.84 -24.75 0.56
N LEU A 197 -19.99 -24.28 1.05
CA LEU A 197 -20.04 -23.17 1.99
C LEU A 197 -19.56 -23.59 3.39
N PRO A 198 -18.92 -22.68 4.15
CA PRO A 198 -18.54 -22.96 5.53
C PRO A 198 -19.78 -23.06 6.43
N GLU A 199 -19.66 -23.73 7.57
CA GLU A 199 -20.77 -23.80 8.54
C GLU A 199 -21.12 -22.42 9.14
N ARG A 200 -20.10 -21.59 9.37
CA ARG A 200 -20.23 -20.28 10.00
C ARG A 200 -19.25 -19.28 9.39
N LEU A 201 -19.71 -18.04 9.25
CA LEU A 201 -18.91 -16.87 8.92
C LEU A 201 -18.93 -15.89 10.10
N LEU A 202 -17.75 -15.43 10.52
CA LEU A 202 -17.61 -14.31 11.45
C LEU A 202 -17.09 -13.07 10.71
N VAL A 203 -17.83 -11.96 10.78
CA VAL A 203 -17.40 -10.66 10.27
C VAL A 203 -17.04 -9.79 11.47
N PHE A 204 -15.77 -9.43 11.63
CA PHE A 204 -15.25 -8.86 12.88
C PHE A 204 -14.62 -7.48 12.72
N GLY A 205 -15.10 -6.52 13.51
CA GLY A 205 -14.49 -5.20 13.68
C GLY A 205 -14.66 -4.26 12.48
N ILE A 206 -15.63 -4.54 11.60
CA ILE A 206 -15.85 -3.71 10.41
C ILE A 206 -16.70 -2.49 10.76
N SER A 207 -16.22 -1.31 10.35
CA SER A 207 -16.89 -0.02 10.54
C SER A 207 -17.59 0.51 9.28
N SER A 208 -17.37 -0.14 8.13
CA SER A 208 -18.10 0.14 6.89
C SER A 208 -17.99 -1.03 5.91
N LEU A 209 -19.06 -1.33 5.19
CA LEU A 209 -19.05 -2.22 4.03
C LEU A 209 -19.81 -1.58 2.86
N PRO A 210 -19.42 -1.87 1.61
CA PRO A 210 -20.23 -1.46 0.47
C PRO A 210 -21.62 -2.13 0.53
N PRO A 211 -22.69 -1.45 0.05
CA PRO A 211 -24.07 -1.98 0.11
C PRO A 211 -24.22 -3.38 -0.49
N HIS A 212 -23.48 -3.63 -1.55
CA HIS A 212 -23.41 -4.91 -2.23
C HIS A 212 -22.83 -6.05 -1.39
N HIS A 213 -21.78 -5.77 -0.62
CA HIS A 213 -21.22 -6.75 0.32
C HIS A 213 -22.22 -7.08 1.44
N LEU A 214 -22.97 -6.09 1.90
CA LEU A 214 -24.04 -6.30 2.89
C LEU A 214 -25.14 -7.22 2.34
N ARG A 215 -25.55 -7.05 1.08
CA ARG A 215 -26.48 -7.98 0.41
C ARG A 215 -25.92 -9.40 0.27
N VAL A 216 -24.62 -9.54 0.03
CA VAL A 216 -23.98 -10.87 0.01
C VAL A 216 -24.07 -11.54 1.37
N LEU A 217 -23.81 -10.81 2.47
CA LEU A 217 -23.94 -11.36 3.82
C LEU A 217 -25.37 -11.78 4.13
N ASP A 218 -26.36 -10.98 3.73
CA ASP A 218 -27.78 -11.28 3.89
C ASP A 218 -28.21 -12.52 3.08
N GLY A 219 -27.86 -12.59 1.80
CA GLY A 219 -28.12 -13.77 0.96
C GLY A 219 -27.44 -15.02 1.50
N LEU A 220 -26.19 -14.90 1.96
CA LEU A 220 -25.43 -16.00 2.54
C LEU A 220 -26.01 -16.50 3.87
N ALA A 221 -26.58 -15.59 4.67
CA ALA A 221 -27.26 -15.92 5.92
C ALA A 221 -28.50 -16.82 5.74
N ARG A 222 -28.98 -17.03 4.51
CA ARG A 222 -30.02 -18.04 4.23
C ARG A 222 -29.49 -19.46 4.24
N HIS A 223 -28.18 -19.64 4.00
CA HIS A 223 -27.53 -20.94 3.84
C HIS A 223 -26.67 -21.33 5.05
N ILE A 224 -26.08 -20.34 5.74
CA ILE A 224 -25.13 -20.57 6.85
C ILE A 224 -25.40 -19.62 8.03
N ASP A 225 -24.67 -19.81 9.13
CA ASP A 225 -24.66 -18.85 10.23
C ASP A 225 -23.69 -17.70 9.95
N VAL A 226 -24.22 -16.48 9.82
CA VAL A 226 -23.44 -15.26 9.60
C VAL A 226 -23.52 -14.40 10.85
N VAL A 227 -22.38 -14.20 11.51
CA VAL A 227 -22.27 -13.36 12.70
C VAL A 227 -21.49 -12.10 12.35
N VAL A 228 -22.08 -10.94 12.55
CA VAL A 228 -21.46 -9.63 12.33
C VAL A 228 -21.20 -8.97 13.67
N CYS A 229 -19.93 -8.65 13.95
CA CYS A 229 -19.48 -7.90 15.11
C CYS A 229 -19.03 -6.50 14.66
N ALA A 230 -19.86 -5.48 14.90
CA ALA A 230 -19.64 -4.12 14.45
C ALA A 230 -19.40 -3.16 15.63
N LEU A 231 -18.41 -2.27 15.50
CA LEU A 231 -18.15 -1.23 16.50
C LEU A 231 -19.20 -0.12 16.39
N ASN A 232 -20.03 0.04 17.42
CA ASN A 232 -21.04 1.08 17.50
C ASN A 232 -20.75 2.02 18.68
N PRO A 233 -20.36 3.29 18.42
CA PRO A 233 -19.98 4.20 19.49
C PRO A 233 -21.15 4.65 20.38
N SER A 234 -22.40 4.47 19.94
CA SER A 234 -23.61 4.89 20.66
C SER A 234 -24.52 3.70 20.93
N ARG A 235 -25.18 3.69 22.10
CA ARG A 235 -26.28 2.75 22.40
C ARG A 235 -27.60 3.20 21.79
N GLU A 236 -27.77 4.51 21.66
CA GLU A 236 -28.97 5.14 21.11
C GLU A 236 -28.92 5.15 19.57
N ALA A 237 -30.09 5.12 18.94
CA ALA A 237 -30.20 5.25 17.49
C ALA A 237 -29.72 6.64 17.03
N TRP A 238 -28.76 6.66 16.11
CA TRP A 238 -28.07 7.88 15.68
C TRP A 238 -28.08 8.10 14.15
N GLY A 239 -28.90 7.30 13.44
CA GLY A 239 -29.10 7.34 11.98
C GLY A 239 -29.60 8.68 11.43
N GLU A 240 -30.36 9.44 12.23
CA GLU A 240 -30.98 10.70 11.78
C GLU A 240 -30.19 11.95 12.16
N ILE A 241 -29.06 11.81 12.87
CA ILE A 241 -28.30 12.95 13.39
C ILE A 241 -27.74 13.80 12.27
N ARG A 242 -27.92 15.13 12.38
CA ARG A 242 -27.44 16.10 11.39
C ARG A 242 -26.34 16.99 11.94
N ASP A 243 -25.40 17.37 11.07
CA ASP A 243 -24.38 18.38 11.39
C ASP A 243 -25.04 19.76 11.51
N ILE A 244 -24.69 20.49 12.58
CA ILE A 244 -25.05 21.90 12.81
C ILE A 244 -24.72 22.75 11.56
N ARG A 245 -23.62 22.49 10.85
CA ARG A 245 -23.29 23.25 9.63
C ARG A 245 -24.24 22.98 8.46
N GLU A 246 -24.83 21.78 8.39
CA GLU A 246 -25.82 21.42 7.36
C GLU A 246 -27.16 22.06 7.68
N LEU A 247 -27.58 22.02 8.95
CA LEU A 247 -28.78 22.71 9.44
C LEU A 247 -28.69 24.24 9.24
N ALA A 248 -27.50 24.84 9.40
CA ALA A 248 -27.27 26.29 9.22
C ALA A 248 -27.42 26.79 7.80
N ARG A 249 -27.41 25.87 6.82
CA ARG A 249 -27.62 26.20 5.40
C ARG A 249 -29.09 26.14 5.01
N GLN A 250 -29.99 25.70 5.90
CA GLN A 250 -31.42 25.67 5.66
C GLN A 250 -32.12 26.87 6.34
N PRO A 251 -32.87 27.69 5.60
CA PRO A 251 -33.45 28.93 6.14
C PRO A 251 -34.70 28.73 7.03
N GLU A 252 -35.21 27.51 7.19
CA GLU A 252 -36.50 27.25 7.88
C GLU A 252 -36.42 26.61 9.28
N SER A 253 -35.25 26.15 9.76
CA SER A 253 -35.15 25.53 11.09
C SER A 253 -34.78 26.56 12.18
N GLY A 254 -35.70 26.84 13.09
CA GLY A 254 -35.45 27.68 14.28
C GLY A 254 -34.54 26.99 15.30
N ALA A 255 -33.71 27.73 16.03
CA ALA A 255 -32.64 27.21 16.90
C ALA A 255 -33.04 26.12 17.93
N ASP A 256 -34.32 26.03 18.29
CA ASP A 256 -34.83 25.03 19.22
C ASP A 256 -35.03 23.64 18.58
N ASP A 257 -35.29 23.53 17.26
CA ASP A 257 -35.39 22.25 16.53
C ASP A 257 -34.03 21.54 16.42
N TRP A 258 -32.95 22.31 16.48
CA TRP A 258 -31.59 21.80 16.34
C TRP A 258 -31.17 20.97 17.55
N TYR A 259 -31.81 21.18 18.70
CA TYR A 259 -31.49 20.44 19.92
C TYR A 259 -32.02 19.00 19.89
N LEU A 260 -33.09 18.74 19.13
CA LEU A 260 -33.68 17.41 18.98
C LEU A 260 -32.98 16.58 17.89
N ASP A 261 -32.44 17.23 16.84
CA ASP A 261 -31.88 16.56 15.66
C ASP A 261 -30.35 16.38 15.65
N VAL A 262 -29.59 17.00 16.57
CA VAL A 262 -28.12 17.08 16.48
C VAL A 262 -27.36 16.02 17.30
N GLY A 263 -27.99 15.38 18.30
CA GLY A 263 -27.33 14.38 19.15
C GLY A 263 -25.98 14.85 19.73
N HIS A 264 -24.91 14.04 19.64
CA HIS A 264 -23.56 14.41 20.07
C HIS A 264 -22.73 15.05 18.91
N PRO A 265 -22.20 16.30 19.05
CA PRO A 265 -21.54 17.04 17.97
C PRO A 265 -20.36 16.34 17.30
N LEU A 266 -19.54 15.60 18.05
CA LEU A 266 -18.44 14.83 17.45
C LEU A 266 -18.96 13.70 16.56
N LEU A 267 -20.05 13.04 16.96
CA LEU A 267 -20.64 11.97 16.17
C LEU A 267 -21.35 12.54 14.92
N ALA A 268 -22.00 13.70 15.06
CA ALA A 268 -22.60 14.41 13.92
C ALA A 268 -21.56 14.81 12.85
N SER A 269 -20.38 15.26 13.27
CA SER A 269 -19.32 15.74 12.36
C SER A 269 -18.38 14.65 11.84
N LEU A 270 -18.09 13.63 12.63
CA LEU A 270 -17.10 12.58 12.30
C LEU A 270 -17.75 11.22 12.00
N GLY A 271 -19.02 11.02 12.38
CA GLY A 271 -19.69 9.71 12.34
C GLY A 271 -20.45 9.40 11.05
N LYS A 272 -20.46 10.28 10.05
CA LYS A 272 -21.29 10.13 8.83
C LYS A 272 -21.18 8.75 8.17
N GLN A 273 -19.96 8.22 8.01
CA GLN A 273 -19.75 6.90 7.42
C GLN A 273 -20.31 5.76 8.29
N GLY A 274 -20.12 5.83 9.60
CA GLY A 274 -20.65 4.83 10.53
C GLY A 274 -22.18 4.86 10.58
N ARG A 275 -22.78 6.05 10.47
CA ARG A 275 -24.23 6.23 10.42
C ARG A 275 -24.85 5.49 9.24
N ASP A 276 -24.36 5.78 8.03
CA ASP A 276 -24.85 5.15 6.80
C ASP A 276 -24.64 3.62 6.83
N PHE A 277 -23.58 3.14 7.48
CA PHE A 277 -23.30 1.71 7.67
C PHE A 277 -24.28 1.04 8.64
N PHE A 278 -24.53 1.65 9.81
CA PHE A 278 -25.47 1.10 10.79
C PHE A 278 -26.91 1.15 10.28
N ASP A 279 -27.31 2.22 9.57
CA ASP A 279 -28.63 2.28 8.92
C ASP A 279 -28.82 1.11 7.95
N SER A 280 -27.77 0.77 7.19
CA SER A 280 -27.79 -0.38 6.28
C SER A 280 -27.84 -1.72 7.04
N LEU A 281 -27.09 -1.87 8.13
CA LEU A 281 -27.09 -3.09 8.95
C LEU A 281 -28.44 -3.31 9.65
N PHE A 282 -29.02 -2.28 10.27
CA PHE A 282 -30.32 -2.38 10.94
C PHE A 282 -31.44 -2.67 9.95
N SER A 283 -31.37 -2.12 8.75
CA SER A 283 -32.30 -2.47 7.66
C SER A 283 -32.24 -3.95 7.29
N LEU A 284 -31.04 -4.57 7.30
CA LEU A 284 -30.89 -6.00 7.06
C LEU A 284 -31.40 -6.86 8.22
N THR A 285 -31.16 -6.47 9.47
CA THR A 285 -31.60 -7.23 10.64
C THR A 285 -33.10 -7.12 10.92
N ALA A 286 -33.79 -6.18 10.27
CA ALA A 286 -35.25 -6.08 10.31
C ALA A 286 -35.98 -7.23 9.57
N SER A 287 -35.25 -8.07 8.82
CA SER A 287 -35.79 -9.23 8.11
C SER A 287 -36.17 -10.38 9.06
N GLU A 288 -37.17 -11.19 8.68
CA GLU A 288 -37.59 -12.36 9.46
C GLU A 288 -36.45 -13.38 9.62
N GLY A 289 -36.09 -13.73 10.86
CA GLY A 289 -35.05 -14.70 11.19
C GLY A 289 -33.68 -14.11 11.52
N SER A 290 -33.52 -12.78 11.43
CA SER A 290 -32.32 -12.08 11.88
C SER A 290 -32.40 -11.70 13.36
N GLN A 291 -31.24 -11.51 13.99
CA GLN A 291 -31.14 -11.12 15.40
C GLN A 291 -30.16 -9.95 15.58
N GLU A 292 -30.48 -9.05 16.50
CA GLU A 292 -29.67 -7.88 16.86
C GLU A 292 -29.42 -7.87 18.36
N PHE A 293 -28.16 -7.63 18.75
CA PHE A 293 -27.71 -7.59 20.14
C PHE A 293 -26.76 -6.42 20.38
N GLY A 294 -27.22 -5.44 21.16
CA GLY A 294 -26.38 -4.38 21.70
C GLY A 294 -25.68 -4.82 22.99
N LEU A 295 -24.36 -4.73 23.02
CA LEU A 295 -23.52 -5.05 24.16
C LEU A 295 -22.96 -3.75 24.75
N TYR A 296 -23.69 -3.16 25.69
CA TYR A 296 -23.34 -1.88 26.30
C TYR A 296 -23.33 -1.99 27.82
N SER A 297 -22.44 -1.23 28.45
CA SER A 297 -22.46 -1.07 29.90
C SER A 297 -23.73 -0.36 30.36
N GLU A 298 -24.29 -0.84 31.47
CA GLU A 298 -25.42 -0.20 32.12
C GLU A 298 -25.01 1.13 32.75
N ASP A 299 -25.96 2.05 32.91
CA ASP A 299 -25.66 3.39 33.44
C ASP A 299 -25.07 3.38 34.85
N GLU A 300 -25.35 2.34 35.64
CA GLU A 300 -24.80 2.14 36.98
C GLU A 300 -23.30 1.82 36.97
N ASP A 301 -22.81 1.24 35.87
CA ASP A 301 -21.41 0.87 35.69
C ASP A 301 -20.57 2.01 35.10
N LEU A 302 -21.21 3.00 34.46
CA LEU A 302 -20.54 4.13 33.84
C LEU A 302 -20.12 5.19 34.87
N ARG A 303 -18.84 5.57 34.82
CA ARG A 303 -18.27 6.60 35.69
C ARG A 303 -17.55 7.67 34.88
N ASP A 304 -17.81 8.92 35.23
CA ASP A 304 -17.12 10.10 34.69
C ASP A 304 -15.89 10.43 35.57
N ASP A 305 -14.96 9.48 35.70
CA ASP A 305 -13.76 9.62 36.54
C ASP A 305 -12.62 10.41 35.87
N SER A 306 -12.70 10.60 34.54
CA SER A 306 -11.76 11.36 33.73
C SER A 306 -12.50 12.08 32.60
N LEU A 307 -11.87 13.10 32.03
CA LEU A 307 -12.36 13.83 30.86
C LEU A 307 -12.60 12.89 29.67
N LEU A 308 -11.70 11.93 29.45
CA LEU A 308 -11.85 10.94 28.38
C LEU A 308 -13.09 10.05 28.60
N HIS A 309 -13.26 9.48 29.80
CA HIS A 309 -14.41 8.63 30.10
C HIS A 309 -15.72 9.42 30.05
N ALA A 310 -15.74 10.66 30.55
CA ALA A 310 -16.91 11.51 30.44
C ALA A 310 -17.30 11.77 28.97
N LEU A 311 -16.33 12.06 28.11
CA LEU A 311 -16.57 12.25 26.68
C LEU A 311 -17.07 10.95 26.02
N GLN A 312 -16.48 9.81 26.33
CA GLN A 312 -16.91 8.51 25.81
C GLN A 312 -18.34 8.17 26.27
N ASN A 313 -18.68 8.43 27.53
CA ASN A 313 -20.01 8.21 28.08
C ASN A 313 -21.06 9.14 27.43
N ASP A 314 -20.69 10.39 27.13
CA ASP A 314 -21.56 11.34 26.44
C ASP A 314 -21.83 10.92 24.99
N ILE A 315 -20.82 10.42 24.27
CA ILE A 315 -20.97 9.82 22.94
C ILE A 315 -21.87 8.58 23.01
N LEU A 316 -21.62 7.70 23.99
CA LEU A 316 -22.38 6.46 24.19
C LEU A 316 -23.87 6.71 24.44
N ARG A 317 -24.18 7.77 25.20
CA ARG A 317 -25.55 8.21 25.54
C ARG A 317 -26.15 9.17 24.51
N LEU A 318 -25.42 9.47 23.43
CA LEU A 318 -25.83 10.43 22.42
C LEU A 318 -26.20 11.82 22.99
N ARG A 319 -25.52 12.24 24.04
CA ARG A 319 -25.88 13.41 24.84
C ARG A 319 -24.84 14.52 24.71
N THR A 320 -25.31 15.75 24.56
CA THR A 320 -24.47 16.95 24.72
C THR A 320 -24.70 17.57 26.09
N ARG A 321 -23.64 17.76 26.89
CA ARG A 321 -23.75 18.45 28.18
C ARG A 321 -24.04 19.93 28.02
N GLN A 322 -24.96 20.43 28.84
CA GLN A 322 -25.27 21.86 28.89
C GLN A 322 -24.24 22.64 29.74
N PRO A 323 -24.14 23.98 29.60
CA PRO A 323 -23.18 24.78 30.36
C PRO A 323 -23.30 24.69 31.89
N ASP A 324 -24.49 24.38 32.40
CA ASP A 324 -24.79 24.12 33.81
C ASP A 324 -24.41 22.70 34.27
N GLU A 325 -24.15 21.79 33.33
CA GLU A 325 -23.76 20.38 33.56
C GLU A 325 -22.24 20.18 33.42
N ARG A 326 -21.46 21.26 33.50
CA ARG A 326 -20.00 21.22 33.39
C ARG A 326 -19.40 20.34 34.47
N ILE A 327 -18.54 19.44 34.03
CA ILE A 327 -17.79 18.55 34.90
C ILE A 327 -16.65 19.33 35.55
N THR A 328 -16.46 19.12 36.85
CA THR A 328 -15.25 19.59 37.53
C THR A 328 -14.14 18.57 37.31
N LEU A 329 -13.12 18.96 36.55
CA LEU A 329 -11.98 18.09 36.26
C LEU A 329 -11.06 17.96 37.48
N ALA A 330 -10.52 16.77 37.71
CA ALA A 330 -9.46 16.57 38.69
C ALA A 330 -8.19 17.30 38.22
N GLU A 331 -7.47 17.97 39.13
CA GLU A 331 -6.25 18.73 38.78
C GLU A 331 -5.17 17.86 38.11
N ASN A 332 -5.17 16.55 38.41
CA ASN A 332 -4.24 15.56 37.87
C ASN A 332 -4.82 14.73 36.72
N ASP A 333 -5.97 15.12 36.16
CA ASP A 333 -6.49 14.46 34.96
C ASP A 333 -5.56 14.74 33.77
N ARG A 334 -5.05 13.67 33.18
CA ARG A 334 -4.15 13.65 32.00
C ARG A 334 -4.66 12.68 30.94
N SER A 335 -5.95 12.37 30.98
CA SER A 335 -6.60 11.44 30.04
C SER A 335 -6.67 11.99 28.61
N LEU A 336 -6.81 13.31 28.47
CA LEU A 336 -6.76 14.03 27.20
C LEU A 336 -5.83 15.25 27.32
N GLU A 337 -4.81 15.31 26.48
CA GLU A 337 -3.83 16.41 26.48
C GLU A 337 -3.61 16.92 25.06
N VAL A 338 -3.36 18.23 24.93
CA VAL A 338 -3.04 18.87 23.65
C VAL A 338 -1.68 19.53 23.78
N HIS A 339 -0.73 19.09 22.94
CA HIS A 339 0.63 19.61 22.91
C HIS A 339 0.84 20.45 21.65
N ILE A 340 1.47 21.61 21.81
CA ILE A 340 1.86 22.49 20.70
C ILE A 340 3.37 22.53 20.62
N ALA A 341 3.92 22.20 19.45
CA ALA A 341 5.35 22.18 19.19
C ALA A 341 5.66 22.92 17.89
N HIS A 342 6.93 23.28 17.69
CA HIS A 342 7.38 24.09 16.55
C HIS A 342 8.00 23.27 15.41
N SER A 343 8.15 21.95 15.57
CA SER A 343 8.77 21.06 14.57
C SER A 343 8.50 19.58 14.86
N PRO A 344 8.52 18.69 13.86
CA PRO A 344 8.37 17.24 14.05
C PRO A 344 9.36 16.65 15.05
N LEU A 345 10.63 17.06 15.03
CA LEU A 345 11.61 16.61 16.02
C LEU A 345 11.15 16.93 17.44
N ARG A 346 10.71 18.17 17.68
CA ARG A 346 10.24 18.60 19.00
C ARG A 346 8.95 17.89 19.43
N GLU A 347 8.06 17.56 18.49
CA GLU A 347 6.86 16.76 18.76
C GLU A 347 7.24 15.37 19.27
N VAL A 348 8.18 14.71 18.60
CA VAL A 348 8.67 13.37 18.98
C VAL A 348 9.41 13.40 20.33
N GLU A 349 10.20 14.44 20.60
CA GLU A 349 10.84 14.64 21.92
C GLU A 349 9.79 14.77 23.03
N ILE A 350 8.77 15.61 22.83
CA ILE A 350 7.68 15.78 23.78
C ILE A 350 6.95 14.45 24.01
N LEU A 351 6.63 13.74 22.92
CA LEU A 351 6.00 12.42 22.99
C LEU A 351 6.84 11.44 23.82
N HIS A 352 8.14 11.36 23.54
CA HIS A 352 9.06 10.47 24.26
C HIS A 352 9.07 10.77 25.77
N ASP A 353 9.19 12.05 26.14
CA ASP A 353 9.17 12.48 27.55
C ASP A 353 7.82 12.15 28.23
N GLN A 354 6.70 12.33 27.53
CA GLN A 354 5.37 11.97 28.04
C GLN A 354 5.21 10.46 28.23
N LEU A 355 5.71 9.65 27.29
CA LEU A 355 5.68 8.19 27.42
C LEU A 355 6.52 7.71 28.60
N LEU A 356 7.73 8.25 28.79
CA LEU A 356 8.56 7.95 29.95
C LEU A 356 7.85 8.29 31.26
N ALA A 357 7.22 9.47 31.35
CA ALA A 357 6.47 9.88 32.52
C ALA A 357 5.29 8.92 32.80
N ARG A 358 4.56 8.50 31.76
CA ARG A 358 3.42 7.57 31.87
C ARG A 358 3.85 6.17 32.29
N PHE A 359 4.93 5.63 31.72
CA PHE A 359 5.48 4.32 32.14
C PHE A 359 6.03 4.36 33.56
N ALA A 360 6.63 5.48 33.99
CA ALA A 360 7.10 5.65 35.36
C ALA A 360 5.94 5.75 36.37
N ALA A 361 4.83 6.40 35.98
CA ALA A 361 3.66 6.59 36.83
C ALA A 361 2.79 5.32 36.96
N ASN A 362 2.68 4.52 35.89
CA ASN A 362 1.86 3.30 35.87
C ASN A 362 2.67 2.08 35.40
N PRO A 363 3.16 1.24 36.33
CA PRO A 363 3.90 0.01 35.98
C PRO A 363 3.10 -1.04 35.21
N ALA A 364 1.76 -0.95 35.20
CA ALA A 364 0.91 -1.86 34.41
C ALA A 364 0.82 -1.45 32.93
N LEU A 365 1.18 -0.19 32.60
CA LEU A 365 1.20 0.29 31.22
C LEU A 365 2.45 -0.25 30.53
N THR A 366 2.24 -1.02 29.47
CA THR A 366 3.31 -1.64 28.68
C THR A 366 3.40 -0.99 27.29
N PRO A 367 4.58 -0.96 26.65
CA PRO A 367 4.73 -0.31 25.35
C PRO A 367 3.82 -0.86 24.24
N ASP A 368 3.43 -2.14 24.30
CA ASP A 368 2.51 -2.75 23.34
C ASP A 368 1.04 -2.28 23.49
N GLN A 369 0.72 -1.56 24.57
CA GLN A 369 -0.58 -0.91 24.78
C GLN A 369 -0.62 0.53 24.26
N VAL A 370 0.47 1.01 23.65
CA VAL A 370 0.58 2.38 23.13
C VAL A 370 0.61 2.34 21.61
N VAL A 371 -0.26 3.14 20.98
CA VAL A 371 -0.23 3.39 19.55
C VAL A 371 0.02 4.88 19.29
N VAL A 372 0.90 5.17 18.33
CA VAL A 372 1.21 6.53 17.88
C VAL A 372 0.85 6.61 16.40
N LEU A 373 -0.11 7.48 16.08
CA LEU A 373 -0.59 7.66 14.71
C LEU A 373 -0.09 8.99 14.16
N THR A 374 0.42 8.97 12.93
CA THR A 374 0.85 10.16 12.18
C THR A 374 0.29 10.11 10.77
N PRO A 375 -0.10 11.25 10.18
CA PRO A 375 -0.58 11.28 8.79
C PRO A 375 0.50 10.92 7.76
N ASP A 376 1.78 11.03 8.13
CA ASP A 376 2.92 10.71 7.27
C ASP A 376 4.05 10.13 8.13
N ILE A 377 4.22 8.81 8.06
CA ILE A 377 5.24 8.10 8.83
C ILE A 377 6.64 8.28 8.25
N GLU A 378 6.76 8.46 6.93
CA GLU A 378 8.07 8.62 6.26
C GLU A 378 8.75 9.91 6.72
N ARG A 379 7.98 10.99 6.87
CA ARG A 379 8.48 12.25 7.41
C ARG A 379 8.96 12.14 8.86
N TYR A 380 8.31 11.32 9.69
CA TYR A 380 8.62 11.22 11.12
C TYR A 380 9.66 10.15 11.46
N ALA A 381 9.82 9.12 10.63
CA ALA A 381 10.70 7.98 10.92
C ALA A 381 12.13 8.38 11.33
N PRO A 382 12.85 9.28 10.64
CA PRO A 382 14.21 9.67 11.04
C PRO A 382 14.26 10.34 12.42
N PHE A 383 13.22 11.11 12.78
CA PHE A 383 13.15 11.77 14.08
C PHE A 383 12.82 10.78 15.19
N ILE A 384 11.94 9.82 14.92
CA ILE A 384 11.63 8.74 15.86
C ILE A 384 12.89 7.91 16.13
N GLU A 385 13.60 7.49 15.08
CA GLU A 385 14.86 6.73 15.20
C GLU A 385 15.91 7.50 16.00
N ALA A 386 16.07 8.81 15.77
CA ALA A 386 17.02 9.63 16.50
C ALA A 386 16.66 9.84 17.99
N VAL A 387 15.38 10.06 18.29
CA VAL A 387 14.92 10.36 19.66
C VAL A 387 14.83 9.08 20.51
N PHE A 388 14.35 7.98 19.94
CA PHE A 388 14.20 6.69 20.64
C PHE A 388 15.48 5.82 20.59
N ALA A 389 16.56 6.32 19.98
CA ALA A 389 17.86 5.66 20.01
C ALA A 389 18.33 5.44 21.47
N PRO A 390 19.00 4.31 21.78
CA PRO A 390 19.53 4.07 23.11
C PRO A 390 20.51 5.18 23.54
N ARG A 391 20.28 5.77 24.71
CA ARG A 391 21.16 6.78 25.31
C ARG A 391 21.57 6.34 26.71
N GLU A 392 22.82 6.54 27.07
CA GLU A 392 23.31 6.25 28.43
C GLU A 392 22.51 7.05 29.46
N GLY A 393 21.98 6.37 30.48
CA GLY A 393 21.21 6.99 31.57
C GLY A 393 19.73 7.26 31.30
N SER A 394 19.22 6.98 30.08
CA SER A 394 17.78 7.07 29.78
C SER A 394 17.14 5.68 29.69
N PRO A 395 15.93 5.45 30.26
CA PRO A 395 15.18 4.22 30.01
C PRO A 395 14.90 4.06 28.51
N ARG A 396 15.05 2.84 28.00
CA ARG A 396 14.77 2.53 26.59
C ARG A 396 13.29 2.15 26.45
N ILE A 397 12.58 2.82 25.56
CA ILE A 397 11.24 2.44 25.14
C ILE A 397 11.36 1.64 23.84
N PRO A 398 10.96 0.35 23.79
CA PRO A 398 10.91 -0.39 22.53
C PRO A 398 9.79 0.17 21.64
N TYR A 399 10.05 0.28 20.34
CA TYR A 399 9.09 0.72 19.35
C TYR A 399 9.23 -0.08 18.06
N SER A 400 8.17 -0.10 17.26
CA SER A 400 8.18 -0.59 15.88
C SER A 400 7.52 0.46 15.00
N LEU A 401 8.11 0.75 13.85
CA LEU A 401 7.47 1.55 12.81
C LEU A 401 6.64 0.61 11.93
N ALA A 402 5.48 1.08 11.50
CA ALA A 402 4.60 0.40 10.56
C ALA A 402 4.24 1.36 9.42
N ASP A 403 3.70 0.83 8.33
CA ASP A 403 3.19 1.59 7.18
C ASP A 403 4.24 2.44 6.43
N ARG A 404 5.52 2.09 6.51
CA ARG A 404 6.57 2.68 5.64
C ARG A 404 6.53 2.01 4.27
N SER A 405 6.88 2.76 3.23
CA SER A 405 7.09 2.15 1.92
C SER A 405 8.29 1.20 1.96
N LEU A 406 8.21 0.08 1.23
CA LEU A 406 9.34 -0.85 1.04
C LEU A 406 10.59 -0.13 0.52
N ARG A 407 10.40 0.91 -0.31
CA ARG A 407 11.46 1.78 -0.83
C ARG A 407 12.23 2.47 0.30
N ALA A 408 11.52 2.97 1.31
CA ALA A 408 12.14 3.64 2.46
C ALA A 408 12.75 2.66 3.47
N GLU A 409 12.34 1.40 3.49
CA GLU A 409 12.86 0.38 4.40
C GLU A 409 14.06 -0.40 3.84
N MET A 410 14.12 -0.58 2.52
CA MET A 410 15.07 -1.49 1.86
C MET A 410 15.96 -0.73 0.86
N PRO A 411 17.17 -0.29 1.26
CA PRO A 411 18.08 0.50 0.40
C PRO A 411 18.39 -0.14 -0.96
N LEU A 412 18.40 -1.48 -1.02
CA LEU A 412 18.63 -2.20 -2.27
C LEU A 412 17.53 -1.97 -3.32
N ILE A 413 16.28 -1.76 -2.88
CA ILE A 413 15.18 -1.42 -3.79
C ILE A 413 15.44 -0.04 -4.42
N GLU A 414 15.91 0.93 -3.63
CA GLU A 414 16.32 2.23 -4.17
C GLU A 414 17.41 2.08 -5.24
N ALA A 415 18.47 1.33 -4.92
CA ALA A 415 19.57 1.07 -5.85
C ALA A 415 19.09 0.39 -7.14
N PHE A 416 18.15 -0.55 -7.05
CA PHE A 416 17.52 -1.17 -8.22
C PHE A 416 16.73 -0.15 -9.05
N LEU A 417 15.94 0.72 -8.43
CA LEU A 417 15.18 1.76 -9.13
C LEU A 417 16.11 2.78 -9.82
N GLU A 418 17.23 3.14 -9.19
CA GLU A 418 18.28 3.96 -9.81
C GLU A 418 18.91 3.26 -11.03
N LEU A 419 19.14 1.94 -10.96
CA LEU A 419 19.63 1.14 -12.09
C LEU A 419 18.65 1.07 -13.26
N LEU A 420 17.34 1.23 -13.04
CA LEU A 420 16.38 1.35 -14.16
C LEU A 420 16.60 2.63 -14.99
N MET A 421 17.21 3.66 -14.38
CA MET A 421 17.55 4.91 -15.05
C MET A 421 18.89 4.84 -15.81
N LEU A 422 19.54 3.66 -15.86
CA LEU A 422 20.84 3.46 -16.49
C LEU A 422 20.88 3.84 -17.98
N ALA A 423 19.78 3.63 -18.72
CA ALA A 423 19.68 4.05 -20.12
C ALA A 423 19.80 5.58 -20.31
N GLN A 424 19.44 6.35 -19.28
CA GLN A 424 19.50 7.83 -19.26
C GLN A 424 20.69 8.36 -18.44
N SER A 425 21.44 7.47 -17.77
CA SER A 425 22.58 7.83 -16.94
C SER A 425 23.69 8.45 -17.79
N ARG A 426 24.39 9.41 -17.19
CA ARG A 426 25.62 9.98 -17.76
C ARG A 426 26.84 9.11 -17.46
N PHE A 427 26.69 8.00 -16.74
CA PHE A 427 27.76 7.12 -16.30
C PHE A 427 28.85 7.92 -15.58
N THR A 428 28.47 8.74 -14.61
CA THR A 428 29.47 9.48 -13.83
C THR A 428 30.29 8.50 -12.99
N ALA A 429 31.54 8.85 -12.68
CA ALA A 429 32.39 8.01 -11.85
C ALA A 429 31.76 7.71 -10.47
N GLU A 430 31.16 8.73 -9.85
CA GLU A 430 30.52 8.59 -8.53
C GLU A 430 29.23 7.75 -8.59
N GLU A 431 28.42 7.84 -9.65
CA GLU A 431 27.25 6.96 -9.84
C GLU A 431 27.65 5.47 -9.84
N VAL A 432 28.68 5.10 -10.62
CA VAL A 432 29.13 3.71 -10.71
C VAL A 432 29.75 3.24 -9.40
N LEU A 433 30.50 4.10 -8.71
CA LEU A 433 31.05 3.78 -7.39
C LEU A 433 29.94 3.62 -6.34
N ALA A 434 28.87 4.44 -6.38
CA ALA A 434 27.74 4.33 -5.46
C ALA A 434 27.01 2.98 -5.61
N TRP A 435 26.89 2.45 -6.83
CA TRP A 435 26.37 1.09 -7.01
C TRP A 435 27.31 0.02 -6.44
N LEU A 436 28.62 0.20 -6.55
CA LEU A 436 29.61 -0.70 -5.93
C LEU A 436 29.69 -0.55 -4.40
N GLU A 437 29.10 0.49 -3.80
CA GLU A 437 28.94 0.58 -2.34
C GLU A 437 27.83 -0.34 -1.82
N GLN A 438 26.93 -0.83 -2.70
CA GLN A 438 25.90 -1.80 -2.32
C GLN A 438 26.49 -3.22 -2.20
N PRO A 439 26.42 -3.88 -1.03
CA PRO A 439 27.10 -5.17 -0.80
C PRO A 439 26.74 -6.27 -1.81
N ALA A 440 25.46 -6.36 -2.18
CA ALA A 440 24.98 -7.35 -3.15
C ALA A 440 25.55 -7.12 -4.56
N VAL A 441 25.76 -5.87 -4.96
CA VAL A 441 26.36 -5.52 -6.26
C VAL A 441 27.86 -5.69 -6.24
N ALA A 442 28.52 -5.19 -5.18
CA ALA A 442 29.96 -5.31 -4.97
C ALA A 442 30.41 -6.78 -5.02
N ARG A 443 29.73 -7.65 -4.27
CA ARG A 443 30.03 -9.09 -4.25
C ARG A 443 29.81 -9.74 -5.61
N ARG A 444 28.74 -9.37 -6.32
CA ARG A 444 28.48 -9.87 -7.69
C ARG A 444 29.56 -9.44 -8.68
N ALA A 445 30.09 -8.23 -8.54
CA ALA A 445 31.24 -7.73 -9.29
C ALA A 445 32.58 -8.32 -8.81
N GLY A 446 32.60 -9.02 -7.68
CA GLY A 446 33.81 -9.51 -7.03
C GLY A 446 34.69 -8.40 -6.47
N ILE A 447 34.13 -7.23 -6.15
CA ILE A 447 34.85 -6.08 -5.61
C ILE A 447 34.53 -6.00 -4.11
N GLU A 448 35.57 -5.87 -3.28
CA GLU A 448 35.39 -5.75 -1.84
C GLU A 448 35.20 -4.27 -1.46
N SER A 449 34.53 -3.99 -0.35
CA SER A 449 34.33 -2.61 0.12
C SER A 449 35.65 -1.88 0.39
N GLU A 450 36.69 -2.63 0.76
CA GLU A 450 38.05 -2.11 1.01
C GLU A 450 38.76 -1.67 -0.28
N ASP A 451 38.31 -2.16 -1.45
CA ASP A 451 38.87 -1.79 -2.75
C ASP A 451 38.36 -0.43 -3.26
N LEU A 452 37.18 0.03 -2.80
CA LEU A 452 36.53 1.24 -3.32
C LEU A 452 37.37 2.52 -3.22
N PRO A 453 38.10 2.81 -2.11
CA PRO A 453 38.99 3.96 -2.04
C PRO A 453 40.07 3.92 -3.13
N LEU A 454 40.64 2.75 -3.39
CA LEU A 454 41.66 2.55 -4.42
C LEU A 454 41.10 2.76 -5.83
N LEU A 455 39.90 2.22 -6.10
CA LEU A 455 39.20 2.45 -7.37
C LEU A 455 38.93 3.94 -7.60
N ARG A 456 38.49 4.66 -6.55
CA ARG A 456 38.24 6.10 -6.62
C ARG A 456 39.50 6.89 -6.98
N ASP A 457 40.66 6.52 -6.41
CA ASP A 457 41.93 7.15 -6.74
C ASP A 457 42.38 6.83 -8.18
N TRP A 458 42.24 5.57 -8.63
CA TRP A 458 42.52 5.21 -10.03
C TRP A 458 41.67 5.98 -11.03
N LEU A 459 40.37 6.10 -10.79
CA LEU A 459 39.47 6.86 -11.66
C LEU A 459 39.84 8.34 -11.70
N ARG A 460 40.24 8.92 -10.56
CA ARG A 460 40.71 10.31 -10.48
C ARG A 460 41.98 10.53 -11.29
N GLU A 461 42.97 9.65 -11.15
CA GLU A 461 44.25 9.72 -11.88
C GLU A 461 44.09 9.45 -13.39
N ALA A 462 43.23 8.49 -13.74
CA ALA A 462 42.84 8.18 -15.11
C ALA A 462 42.06 9.31 -15.78
N GLY A 463 41.52 10.23 -14.99
CA GLY A 463 40.72 11.35 -15.47
C GLY A 463 39.31 10.91 -15.87
N VAL A 464 38.81 9.78 -15.38
CA VAL A 464 37.41 9.37 -15.63
C VAL A 464 36.49 10.34 -14.92
N ARG A 465 35.55 10.92 -15.67
CA ARG A 465 34.53 11.82 -15.13
C ARG A 465 33.14 11.31 -15.41
N TRP A 466 32.82 11.13 -16.69
CA TRP A 466 31.50 10.68 -17.13
C TRP A 466 31.52 10.23 -18.59
N GLY A 467 30.51 9.45 -18.95
CA GLY A 467 30.32 8.88 -20.29
C GLY A 467 31.17 7.62 -20.47
N ARG A 468 30.55 6.57 -20.99
CA ARG A 468 31.19 5.32 -21.37
C ARG A 468 32.24 5.55 -22.45
N ASP A 469 31.85 6.22 -23.52
CA ASP A 469 32.66 6.56 -24.68
C ASP A 469 32.06 7.76 -25.44
N GLY A 470 32.73 8.18 -26.51
CA GLY A 470 32.26 9.28 -27.37
C GLY A 470 30.95 8.98 -28.09
N SER A 471 30.68 7.72 -28.45
CA SER A 471 29.43 7.32 -29.12
C SER A 471 28.21 7.48 -28.21
N GLN A 472 28.34 7.19 -26.91
CA GLN A 472 27.30 7.46 -25.94
C GLN A 472 27.04 8.96 -25.79
N ARG A 473 28.10 9.79 -25.79
CA ARG A 473 27.94 11.25 -25.73
C ARG A 473 27.20 11.78 -26.96
N ALA A 474 27.52 11.27 -28.14
CA ALA A 474 26.77 11.59 -29.36
C ALA A 474 25.29 11.22 -29.25
N ARG A 475 24.95 10.07 -28.66
CA ARG A 475 23.55 9.67 -28.38
C ARG A 475 22.83 10.62 -27.40
N LEU A 476 23.57 11.26 -26.50
CA LEU A 476 23.05 12.29 -25.58
C LEU A 476 23.03 13.70 -26.21
N GLY A 477 23.33 13.83 -27.51
CA GLY A 477 23.34 15.12 -28.22
C GLY A 477 24.59 15.97 -27.96
N LEU A 478 25.68 15.36 -27.49
CA LEU A 478 26.95 16.03 -27.18
C LEU A 478 28.03 15.67 -28.22
N PRO A 479 29.13 16.43 -28.32
CA PRO A 479 30.23 16.10 -29.23
C PRO A 479 30.79 14.69 -28.97
N ASP A 480 31.17 13.99 -30.05
CA ASP A 480 31.83 12.69 -30.02
C ASP A 480 33.29 12.84 -29.56
N GLU A 481 33.45 13.10 -28.26
CA GLU A 481 34.74 13.28 -27.61
C GLU A 481 34.99 12.16 -26.60
N SER A 482 36.11 11.45 -26.76
CA SER A 482 36.53 10.37 -25.86
C SER A 482 37.20 10.86 -24.57
N ALA A 483 37.52 12.15 -24.46
CA ALA A 483 38.20 12.71 -23.30
C ALA A 483 37.36 12.58 -22.02
N PHE A 484 38.00 12.16 -20.93
CA PHE A 484 37.41 11.98 -19.60
C PHE A 484 36.29 10.92 -19.52
N THR A 485 36.23 10.01 -20.50
CA THR A 485 35.29 8.87 -20.52
C THR A 485 35.84 7.66 -19.78
N TRP A 486 34.97 6.72 -19.42
CA TRP A 486 35.36 5.41 -18.89
C TRP A 486 36.31 4.68 -19.83
N ARG A 487 35.98 4.61 -21.13
CA ARG A 487 36.83 3.94 -22.12
C ARG A 487 38.25 4.49 -22.11
N GLN A 488 38.41 5.82 -22.19
CA GLN A 488 39.74 6.43 -22.15
C GLN A 488 40.48 6.14 -20.84
N GLY A 489 39.82 6.28 -19.69
CA GLY A 489 40.48 6.07 -18.41
C GLY A 489 40.87 4.61 -18.17
N LEU A 490 39.99 3.67 -18.52
CA LEU A 490 40.26 2.24 -18.45
C LEU A 490 41.38 1.84 -19.42
N ASP A 491 41.41 2.38 -20.64
CA ASP A 491 42.50 2.15 -21.59
C ASP A 491 43.85 2.61 -21.00
N ARG A 492 43.90 3.76 -20.34
CA ARG A 492 45.13 4.27 -19.68
C ARG A 492 45.58 3.39 -18.52
N LEU A 493 44.65 2.86 -17.73
CA LEU A 493 44.95 1.95 -16.62
C LEU A 493 45.42 0.57 -17.14
N LEU A 494 44.73 0.01 -18.15
CA LEU A 494 45.09 -1.25 -18.79
C LEU A 494 46.45 -1.18 -19.50
N LEU A 495 46.72 -0.07 -20.21
CA LEU A 495 48.03 0.17 -20.82
C LEU A 495 49.13 0.32 -19.76
N GLY A 496 48.81 0.96 -18.64
CA GLY A 496 49.67 1.04 -17.47
C GLY A 496 50.09 -0.33 -16.93
N PHE A 497 49.14 -1.26 -16.84
CA PHE A 497 49.40 -2.63 -16.42
C PHE A 497 50.23 -3.43 -17.44
N ALA A 498 49.91 -3.31 -18.73
CA ALA A 498 50.55 -4.10 -19.78
C ALA A 498 51.95 -3.58 -20.16
N ALA A 499 52.12 -2.26 -20.15
CA ALA A 499 53.35 -1.57 -20.54
C ALA A 499 53.60 -0.37 -19.62
N PRO A 500 54.14 -0.62 -18.41
CA PRO A 500 54.40 0.42 -17.42
C PRO A 500 55.26 1.56 -17.98
N PRO A 501 55.01 2.83 -17.58
CA PRO A 501 55.74 3.99 -18.11
C PRO A 501 57.26 3.88 -18.04
N GLN A 502 57.78 3.14 -17.06
CA GLN A 502 59.21 2.90 -16.85
C GLN A 502 59.86 2.15 -18.02
N LEU A 503 59.09 1.38 -18.79
CA LEU A 503 59.59 0.71 -20.00
C LEU A 503 59.95 1.69 -21.12
N ALA A 504 59.45 2.92 -21.09
CA ALA A 504 59.73 3.93 -22.11
C ALA A 504 61.13 4.57 -21.99
N GLY A 505 61.81 4.40 -20.84
CA GLY A 505 63.11 5.02 -20.58
C GLY A 505 63.06 6.54 -20.68
N ASP A 506 63.93 7.14 -21.51
CA ASP A 506 64.00 8.59 -21.72
C ASP A 506 62.92 9.14 -22.67
N ARG A 507 62.08 8.26 -23.25
CA ARG A 507 61.02 8.67 -24.18
C ARG A 507 59.73 8.94 -23.43
N ALA A 508 58.87 9.80 -23.99
CA ALA A 508 57.49 9.90 -23.53
C ALA A 508 56.81 8.53 -23.66
N PRO A 509 56.20 7.98 -22.59
CA PRO A 509 55.57 6.66 -22.57
C PRO A 509 54.25 6.61 -23.35
N LEU A 510 54.17 7.20 -24.53
CA LEU A 510 52.94 7.19 -25.33
C LEU A 510 52.75 5.86 -26.05
N LEU A 511 51.56 5.27 -25.91
CA LEU A 511 51.12 4.09 -26.65
C LEU A 511 49.87 4.45 -27.45
N GLY A 512 50.04 4.66 -28.75
CA GLY A 512 49.01 5.25 -29.59
C GLY A 512 48.72 6.69 -29.17
N GLU A 513 47.47 6.99 -28.84
CA GLU A 513 47.01 8.32 -28.37
C GLU A 513 46.91 8.43 -26.84
N HIS A 514 47.31 7.38 -26.10
CA HIS A 514 47.09 7.28 -24.67
C HIS A 514 48.39 7.33 -23.86
N TRP A 515 48.29 7.96 -22.69
CA TRP A 515 49.34 7.97 -21.68
C TRP A 515 49.04 6.88 -20.61
N PRO A 516 49.83 5.80 -20.55
CA PRO A 516 49.68 4.72 -19.57
C PRO A 516 49.91 5.29 -18.16
N LEU A 517 49.10 4.84 -17.21
CA LEU A 517 49.26 5.22 -15.82
C LEU A 517 50.09 4.21 -15.05
N ASP A 518 50.97 4.71 -14.19
CA ASP A 518 51.79 3.90 -13.30
C ASP A 518 50.96 3.39 -12.11
N ALA A 519 49.94 2.58 -12.39
CA ALA A 519 48.91 2.28 -11.41
C ALA A 519 49.02 0.85 -10.84
N LEU A 520 49.67 -0.11 -11.52
CA LEU A 520 49.36 -1.53 -11.32
C LEU A 520 50.55 -2.49 -11.38
N GLU A 521 50.84 -3.15 -10.26
CA GLU A 521 51.62 -4.40 -10.17
C GLU A 521 50.82 -5.49 -9.44
N GLY A 522 50.97 -6.76 -9.85
CA GLY A 522 50.47 -7.93 -9.12
C GLY A 522 48.93 -8.04 -9.02
N ALA A 523 48.42 -8.32 -7.81
CA ALA A 523 47.01 -8.64 -7.54
C ALA A 523 46.02 -7.52 -7.94
N ARG A 524 46.51 -6.28 -8.07
CA ARG A 524 45.72 -5.11 -8.51
C ARG A 524 45.21 -5.23 -9.95
N GLY A 525 45.86 -6.03 -10.80
CA GLY A 525 45.39 -6.30 -12.16
C GLY A 525 44.06 -7.06 -12.21
N GLN A 526 43.83 -7.97 -11.26
CA GLN A 526 42.55 -8.69 -11.18
C GLN A 526 41.40 -7.74 -10.80
N LEU A 527 41.65 -6.83 -9.85
CA LEU A 527 40.69 -5.82 -9.45
C LEU A 527 40.36 -4.87 -10.62
N LEU A 528 41.36 -4.43 -11.40
CA LEU A 528 41.10 -3.65 -12.61
C LEU A 528 40.24 -4.44 -13.60
N GLY A 529 40.53 -5.71 -13.83
CA GLY A 529 39.73 -6.58 -14.70
C GLY A 529 38.26 -6.65 -14.25
N ARG A 530 38.02 -6.83 -12.95
CA ARG A 530 36.66 -6.83 -12.36
C ARG A 530 35.94 -5.49 -12.59
N LEU A 531 36.64 -4.36 -12.44
CA LEU A 531 36.07 -3.04 -12.72
C LEU A 531 35.71 -2.88 -14.21
N VAL A 532 36.60 -3.30 -15.12
CA VAL A 532 36.33 -3.26 -16.57
C VAL A 532 35.11 -4.10 -16.90
N ASP A 533 35.08 -5.35 -16.46
CA ASP A 533 33.94 -6.26 -16.67
C ASP A 533 32.63 -5.66 -16.14
N PHE A 534 32.66 -5.04 -14.95
CA PHE A 534 31.49 -4.41 -14.35
C PHE A 534 30.97 -3.24 -15.19
N VAL A 535 31.84 -2.34 -15.63
CA VAL A 535 31.48 -1.17 -16.45
C VAL A 535 30.95 -1.62 -17.82
N GLU A 536 31.54 -2.64 -18.43
CA GLU A 536 31.04 -3.21 -19.69
C GLU A 536 29.67 -3.86 -19.54
N ARG A 537 29.44 -4.61 -18.44
CA ARG A 537 28.12 -5.19 -18.13
C ARG A 537 27.05 -4.12 -17.95
N LEU A 538 27.33 -3.08 -17.16
CA LEU A 538 26.43 -1.92 -17.02
C LEU A 538 26.17 -1.27 -18.38
N GLY A 539 27.19 -1.14 -19.22
CA GLY A 539 27.03 -0.65 -20.57
C GLY A 539 26.05 -1.50 -21.39
N SER A 540 26.25 -2.81 -21.42
CA SER A 540 25.37 -3.72 -22.15
C SER A 540 23.93 -3.64 -21.67
N LEU A 541 23.72 -3.62 -20.35
CA LEU A 541 22.39 -3.46 -19.74
C LEU A 541 21.75 -2.12 -20.12
N ALA A 542 22.51 -1.02 -20.12
CA ALA A 542 22.01 0.28 -20.56
C ALA A 542 21.52 0.26 -22.02
N ASP A 543 22.28 -0.39 -22.90
CA ASP A 543 21.93 -0.52 -24.32
C ASP A 543 20.70 -1.44 -24.53
N GLN A 544 20.45 -2.38 -23.60
CA GLN A 544 19.25 -3.22 -23.59
C GLN A 544 18.02 -2.43 -23.09
N LEU A 545 18.15 -1.74 -21.95
CA LEU A 545 17.12 -0.90 -21.33
C LEU A 545 16.73 0.33 -22.18
N ALA A 546 17.56 0.73 -23.14
CA ALA A 546 17.22 1.83 -24.04
C ALA A 546 16.25 1.43 -25.17
N ARG A 547 16.01 0.13 -25.39
CA ARG A 547 15.19 -0.36 -26.50
C ARG A 547 13.73 -0.50 -26.07
N PRO A 548 12.76 0.06 -26.81
CA PRO A 548 11.34 -0.20 -26.57
C PRO A 548 11.01 -1.69 -26.77
N ARG A 549 10.14 -2.23 -25.90
CA ARG A 549 9.74 -3.65 -25.89
C ARG A 549 8.30 -3.80 -25.42
N PRO A 550 7.62 -4.92 -25.76
CA PRO A 550 6.39 -5.34 -25.11
C PRO A 550 6.56 -5.49 -23.59
N LEU A 551 5.46 -5.36 -22.84
CA LEU A 551 5.49 -5.38 -21.38
C LEU A 551 5.98 -6.72 -20.82
N ALA A 552 5.56 -7.83 -21.43
CA ALA A 552 6.00 -9.16 -21.04
C ALA A 552 7.53 -9.36 -21.18
N GLU A 553 8.14 -8.79 -22.23
CA GLU A 553 9.59 -8.86 -22.44
C GLU A 553 10.36 -8.02 -21.41
N TRP A 554 9.79 -6.89 -20.95
CA TRP A 554 10.39 -6.10 -19.87
C TRP A 554 10.52 -6.89 -18.57
N ALA A 555 9.52 -7.69 -18.21
CA ALA A 555 9.59 -8.53 -17.02
C ALA A 555 10.79 -9.50 -17.07
N ASP A 556 11.08 -10.06 -18.25
CA ASP A 556 12.20 -10.98 -18.46
C ASP A 556 13.55 -10.26 -18.35
N ASP A 557 13.70 -9.09 -18.98
CA ASP A 557 14.94 -8.32 -18.90
C ASP A 557 15.23 -7.79 -17.50
N LEU A 558 14.19 -7.39 -16.75
CA LEU A 558 14.34 -6.96 -15.37
C LEU A 558 14.82 -8.11 -14.49
N GLN A 559 14.34 -9.33 -14.73
CA GLN A 559 14.87 -10.52 -14.06
C GLN A 559 16.33 -10.77 -14.43
N VAL A 560 16.69 -10.67 -15.72
CA VAL A 560 18.08 -10.79 -16.17
C VAL A 560 18.98 -9.73 -15.52
N LEU A 561 18.50 -8.50 -15.35
CA LEU A 561 19.22 -7.43 -14.66
C LEU A 561 19.47 -7.81 -13.20
N ILE A 562 18.45 -8.32 -12.50
CA ILE A 562 18.57 -8.80 -11.12
C ILE A 562 19.65 -9.89 -11.01
N ASP A 563 19.53 -10.92 -11.84
CA ASP A 563 20.43 -12.07 -11.84
C ASP A 563 21.87 -11.68 -12.26
N THR A 564 22.01 -10.64 -13.08
CA THR A 564 23.32 -10.17 -13.56
C THR A 564 24.05 -9.33 -12.53
N LEU A 565 23.34 -8.42 -11.84
CA LEU A 565 23.95 -7.38 -11.02
C LEU A 565 23.97 -7.67 -9.52
N PHE A 566 23.13 -8.57 -9.00
CA PHE A 566 23.02 -8.80 -7.56
C PHE A 566 23.44 -10.21 -7.15
N ASP A 567 24.03 -10.35 -5.97
CA ASP A 567 24.36 -11.62 -5.34
C ASP A 567 23.24 -12.07 -4.39
N GLU A 568 22.67 -13.25 -4.64
CA GLU A 568 21.55 -13.80 -3.87
C GLU A 568 21.88 -14.05 -2.39
N ARG A 569 23.15 -14.30 -2.03
CA ARG A 569 23.52 -14.63 -0.65
C ARG A 569 23.50 -13.41 0.27
N GLU A 570 23.66 -12.22 -0.30
CA GLU A 570 23.64 -10.95 0.44
C GLU A 570 22.22 -10.39 0.60
N ALA A 571 21.31 -10.69 -0.34
CA ALA A 571 20.03 -10.01 -0.44
C ALA A 571 18.84 -10.90 -0.81
N GLY A 572 18.90 -12.20 -0.52
CA GLY A 572 17.91 -13.19 -0.98
C GLY A 572 16.44 -12.80 -0.79
N GLU A 573 16.06 -12.28 0.39
CA GLU A 573 14.68 -11.84 0.65
C GLU A 573 14.27 -10.66 -0.25
N THR A 574 15.12 -9.65 -0.39
CA THR A 574 14.85 -8.49 -1.25
C THR A 574 14.80 -8.86 -2.73
N LEU A 575 15.71 -9.73 -3.18
CA LEU A 575 15.72 -10.18 -4.58
C LEU A 575 14.49 -11.03 -4.89
N LEU A 576 13.99 -11.81 -3.93
CA LEU A 576 12.73 -12.54 -4.07
C LEU A 576 11.56 -11.57 -4.28
N LEU A 577 11.49 -10.48 -3.51
CA LEU A 577 10.46 -9.45 -3.69
C LEU A 577 10.53 -8.79 -5.08
N LEU A 578 11.74 -8.44 -5.55
CA LEU A 578 11.92 -7.87 -6.89
C LEU A 578 11.54 -8.87 -8.00
N SER A 579 11.89 -10.15 -7.82
CA SER A 579 11.53 -11.21 -8.77
C SER A 579 10.02 -11.46 -8.81
N GLN A 580 9.35 -11.41 -7.64
CA GLN A 580 7.89 -11.46 -7.56
C GLN A 580 7.23 -10.27 -8.27
N ALA A 581 7.79 -9.06 -8.15
CA ALA A 581 7.30 -7.89 -8.87
C ALA A 581 7.47 -8.03 -10.40
N CYS A 582 8.59 -8.61 -10.86
CA CYS A 582 8.80 -8.92 -12.28
C CYS A 582 7.78 -9.97 -12.78
N ALA A 583 7.55 -11.04 -12.01
CA ALA A 583 6.53 -12.04 -12.34
C ALA A 583 5.13 -11.42 -12.41
N ALA A 584 4.77 -10.58 -11.44
CA ALA A 584 3.49 -9.87 -11.45
C ALA A 584 3.34 -8.95 -12.68
N LEU A 585 4.41 -8.30 -13.13
CA LEU A 585 4.40 -7.50 -14.37
C LEU A 585 4.12 -8.37 -15.60
N ARG A 586 4.71 -9.58 -15.66
CA ARG A 586 4.45 -10.54 -16.74
C ARG A 586 3.00 -11.01 -16.74
N ASP A 587 2.47 -11.34 -15.58
CA ASP A 587 1.07 -11.78 -15.43
C ASP A 587 0.10 -10.67 -15.84
N GLN A 588 0.40 -9.42 -15.47
CA GLN A 588 -0.37 -8.24 -15.89
C GLN A 588 -0.36 -8.04 -17.41
N ALA A 589 0.79 -8.22 -18.06
CA ALA A 589 0.92 -8.14 -19.50
C ALA A 589 0.03 -9.18 -20.20
N GLN A 590 0.11 -10.43 -19.73
CA GLN A 590 -0.71 -11.53 -20.25
C GLN A 590 -2.21 -11.29 -20.02
N ALA A 591 -2.60 -10.79 -18.84
CA ALA A 591 -3.99 -10.51 -18.53
C ALA A 591 -4.56 -9.31 -19.32
N ALA A 592 -3.69 -8.44 -19.84
CA ALA A 592 -4.07 -7.27 -20.63
C ALA A 592 -3.94 -7.48 -22.15
N ASP A 593 -3.50 -8.66 -22.61
CA ASP A 593 -3.17 -8.97 -24.00
C ASP A 593 -2.13 -7.99 -24.62
N LEU A 594 -1.11 -7.59 -23.84
CA LEU A 594 -0.10 -6.57 -24.22
C LEU A 594 1.35 -7.05 -24.22
#